data_AF-A0AAV9LTF2-F1
#
_entry.id   AF-A0AAV9LTF2-F1
#
_cell.length_a   1.000
_cell.length_b   1.000
_cell.length_c   1.000
_cell.angle_alpha   90.00
_cell.angle_beta   90.00
_cell.angle_gamma   90.00
#
_symmetry.space_group_name_H-M   'P 1'
#
loop_
_entity.id
_entity.type
_entity.pdbx_description
1 polymer ?
#
loop_
_entity_poly.entity_id
_entity_poly.type
_entity_poly.pdbx_seq_one_letter_code
_entity_poly.pdbx_strand_id
1 'polypeptide(L)'
;MAALRVSSALACSSSSSFHSYPSFFTKFQSSPIWSFSISVTPLCSRRAKRMAHSIARDTLGLTHTNQSDAPKISFAAKEIDLVEWKGDILAVGATEKDLARDGNSKFQNPLLQKLDSKLSGLLSEASFEEDFSGKFGQSTILRLPGLGSKRIALVGLGSSTSSTAAYRSLGEAAAAAAKSAQASNIAIALASTDGLSAESKLSSASAITTGAVLGTFEDNRFKSESKKPTLKSLDILGLGTGPEIEKKIKYAADVCAGVILGRELVNAPANVLTPAVLAEEAKKIASTYSDVFSVNILDVEQCKELKMGSYLAVAAASANPAHFIHLSYKPSSGEIKKKIALVGKGLTFDSGGYNIKTGPGCSIELMKFDMGGAAAVLGAAKALGQIKPAGVEVHFIVAACENMISGTGMRPGDIITASNGKTIEVNNTDAEGRLTLADALVYACNQGVEKIVDLATLTGACVVALGPSIAGIFTPSDDLAKEVVAASEVSGEKLWRLPMEDSYWDSMKSGVADMVNTGGRQGGAITAALFLKQFVDEKVQWMHIDLAGPVWSDKKKNATGFGVSTLVEWVLKNSTI
;
A
#
# COMPACT_ATOMS: atom_id res chain seq x y z
N MET A 1 -2.27 -71.95 29.95
CA MET A 1 -1.97 -72.41 28.58
C MET A 1 -1.33 -71.23 27.87
N ALA A 2 0.00 -71.08 27.94
CA ALA A 2 1.02 -71.74 27.10
C ALA A 2 1.38 -70.86 25.88
N ALA A 3 2.63 -70.56 25.54
CA ALA A 3 3.93 -70.74 26.23
C ALA A 3 5.01 -69.90 25.49
N LEU A 4 6.11 -69.54 26.19
CA LEU A 4 7.56 -69.52 25.81
C LEU A 4 7.95 -69.38 24.30
N ARG A 5 9.08 -68.81 23.82
CA ARG A 5 10.40 -68.25 24.27
C ARG A 5 11.13 -67.75 22.98
N VAL A 6 12.37 -67.22 22.89
CA VAL A 6 13.25 -66.27 23.63
C VAL A 6 14.55 -66.10 22.80
N SER A 7 15.24 -64.95 22.86
CA SER A 7 16.64 -64.72 22.36
C SER A 7 16.87 -64.75 20.83
N SER A 8 17.96 -64.22 20.24
CA SER A 8 19.08 -63.34 20.67
C SER A 8 19.86 -62.89 19.40
N ALA A 9 20.17 -61.60 19.20
CA ALA A 9 21.46 -60.92 19.46
C ALA A 9 22.61 -61.11 18.42
N LEU A 10 23.54 -60.14 18.39
CA LEU A 10 24.78 -59.97 17.58
C LEU A 10 24.56 -59.43 16.14
N ALA A 11 25.36 -58.51 15.53
CA ALA A 11 26.37 -57.48 15.85
C ALA A 11 27.52 -57.48 14.80
N CYS A 12 28.23 -56.33 14.65
CA CYS A 12 29.42 -56.07 13.79
C CYS A 12 29.16 -55.95 12.26
N SER A 13 29.39 -54.81 11.56
CA SER A 13 30.64 -54.09 11.17
C SER A 13 31.38 -54.76 9.97
N SER A 14 32.00 -54.13 8.96
CA SER A 14 32.42 -52.73 8.65
C SER A 14 32.93 -52.62 7.18
N SER A 15 33.11 -51.39 6.61
CA SER A 15 34.15 -50.92 5.61
C SER A 15 34.63 -51.79 4.40
N SER A 16 35.07 -51.32 3.21
CA SER A 16 35.18 -50.00 2.54
C SER A 16 35.75 -50.13 1.08
N SER A 17 35.63 -49.06 0.27
CA SER A 17 36.59 -48.54 -0.76
C SER A 17 36.98 -49.25 -2.10
N PHE A 18 36.71 -48.52 -3.22
CA PHE A 18 37.53 -48.22 -4.45
C PHE A 18 38.25 -49.29 -5.31
N HIS A 19 38.12 -49.19 -6.67
CA HIS A 19 39.22 -49.07 -7.68
C HIS A 19 38.72 -48.77 -9.13
N SER A 20 39.62 -48.55 -10.12
CA SER A 20 39.36 -47.69 -11.31
C SER A 20 39.96 -48.17 -12.67
N TYR A 21 39.32 -47.79 -13.81
CA TYR A 21 39.87 -47.67 -15.21
C TYR A 21 40.40 -48.96 -15.93
N PRO A 22 40.77 -48.98 -17.26
CA PRO A 22 40.91 -47.91 -18.27
C PRO A 22 40.20 -48.14 -19.66
N SER A 23 40.53 -47.31 -20.65
CA SER A 23 39.95 -47.16 -22.00
C SER A 23 40.92 -47.52 -23.16
N PHE A 24 40.42 -47.73 -24.40
CA PHE A 24 41.23 -47.66 -25.64
C PHE A 24 40.43 -47.28 -26.91
N PHE A 25 41.12 -46.73 -27.92
CA PHE A 25 40.61 -46.16 -29.19
C PHE A 25 40.78 -47.09 -30.41
N THR A 26 39.99 -46.88 -31.48
CA THR A 26 40.48 -46.97 -32.88
C THR A 26 39.51 -46.32 -33.90
N LYS A 27 40.05 -45.84 -35.03
CA LYS A 27 39.31 -45.26 -36.19
C LYS A 27 39.52 -46.15 -37.42
N PHE A 28 38.56 -46.17 -38.37
CA PHE A 28 38.86 -46.19 -39.81
C PHE A 28 37.67 -45.64 -40.64
N GLN A 29 37.96 -45.10 -41.83
CA GLN A 29 36.98 -44.46 -42.73
C GLN A 29 36.70 -45.31 -43.98
N SER A 30 35.47 -45.27 -44.48
CA SER A 30 35.16 -45.20 -45.92
C SER A 30 33.69 -44.82 -46.17
N SER A 31 33.44 -44.14 -47.29
CA SER A 31 32.12 -43.67 -47.78
C SER A 31 32.03 -44.01 -49.30
N PRO A 32 30.94 -43.74 -50.04
CA PRO A 32 29.60 -43.28 -49.65
C PRO A 32 28.42 -44.08 -50.27
N ILE A 33 27.23 -44.05 -49.67
CA ILE A 33 25.94 -44.20 -50.38
C ILE A 33 24.97 -43.14 -49.82
N TRP A 34 24.21 -42.49 -50.72
CA TRP A 34 23.25 -41.43 -50.41
C TRP A 34 21.91 -41.97 -49.89
N SER A 35 21.39 -41.38 -48.80
CA SER A 35 19.94 -41.26 -48.59
C SER A 35 19.59 -40.27 -47.47
N PHE A 36 18.79 -39.25 -47.83
CA PHE A 36 17.90 -38.40 -47.01
C PHE A 36 18.13 -38.29 -45.49
N SER A 37 18.52 -37.09 -45.04
CA SER A 37 18.42 -36.68 -43.63
C SER A 37 17.02 -36.14 -43.29
N ILE A 38 16.33 -36.80 -42.35
CA ILE A 38 15.22 -36.21 -41.61
C ILE A 38 15.79 -35.65 -40.30
N SER A 39 15.61 -34.36 -40.05
CA SER A 39 16.12 -33.71 -38.85
C SER A 39 15.26 -34.04 -37.62
N VAL A 40 15.72 -34.98 -36.81
CA VAL A 40 15.15 -35.23 -35.47
C VAL A 40 15.53 -34.06 -34.56
N THR A 41 14.61 -33.12 -34.38
CA THR A 41 14.69 -32.10 -33.33
C THR A 41 14.17 -32.69 -32.01
N PRO A 42 14.85 -32.46 -30.87
CA PRO A 42 14.46 -33.09 -29.61
C PRO A 42 13.13 -32.53 -29.09
N LEU A 43 12.23 -33.42 -28.64
CA LEU A 43 10.98 -33.05 -27.98
C LEU A 43 11.24 -32.36 -26.63
N CYS A 44 11.32 -31.02 -26.63
CA CYS A 44 11.36 -30.24 -25.39
C CYS A 44 10.62 -28.89 -25.51
N SER A 45 9.29 -28.91 -25.72
CA SER A 45 8.49 -27.67 -25.74
C SER A 45 7.01 -27.77 -25.33
N ARG A 46 6.49 -28.95 -24.93
CA ARG A 46 5.05 -29.12 -24.60
C ARG A 46 4.69 -29.19 -23.10
N ARG A 47 5.65 -29.14 -22.18
CA ARG A 47 5.37 -29.09 -20.72
C ARG A 47 5.24 -27.67 -20.15
N ALA A 48 5.84 -26.66 -20.79
CA ALA A 48 5.86 -25.27 -20.28
C ALA A 48 4.50 -24.53 -20.36
N LYS A 49 3.56 -24.95 -21.21
CA LYS A 49 2.25 -24.29 -21.40
C LYS A 49 1.11 -24.82 -20.51
N ARG A 50 1.40 -25.62 -19.47
CA ARG A 50 0.39 -26.14 -18.52
C ARG A 50 0.51 -25.67 -17.07
N MET A 51 1.52 -24.85 -16.72
CA MET A 51 1.71 -24.40 -15.32
C MET A 51 1.08 -23.04 -14.98
N ALA A 52 0.49 -22.33 -15.94
CA ALA A 52 -0.16 -21.03 -15.70
C ALA A 52 -1.64 -21.11 -15.24
N HIS A 53 -2.17 -22.32 -15.01
CA HIS A 53 -3.60 -22.57 -14.74
C HIS A 53 -3.86 -23.55 -13.56
N SER A 54 -2.89 -23.81 -12.68
CA SER A 54 -3.06 -24.77 -11.57
C SER A 54 -3.18 -24.17 -10.16
N ILE A 55 -3.06 -22.85 -9.98
CA ILE A 55 -3.18 -22.20 -8.65
C ILE A 55 -4.65 -22.12 -8.19
N ALA A 56 -5.60 -22.22 -9.11
CA ALA A 56 -7.04 -22.08 -8.85
C ALA A 56 -7.71 -23.27 -8.11
N ARG A 57 -6.96 -24.21 -7.53
CA ARG A 57 -7.53 -25.44 -6.93
C ARG A 57 -7.65 -25.43 -5.40
N ASP A 58 -6.89 -24.61 -4.69
CA ASP A 58 -6.75 -24.73 -3.23
C ASP A 58 -7.31 -23.52 -2.45
N THR A 59 -7.90 -22.52 -3.13
CA THR A 59 -8.54 -21.36 -2.47
C THR A 59 -9.83 -21.77 -1.75
N LEU A 60 -9.90 -21.53 -0.43
CA LEU A 60 -11.10 -21.75 0.37
C LEU A 60 -12.30 -21.00 -0.24
N GLY A 61 -13.42 -21.70 -0.44
CA GLY A 61 -14.62 -21.15 -1.07
C GLY A 61 -14.56 -21.05 -2.60
N LEU A 62 -13.51 -21.57 -3.25
CA LEU A 62 -13.33 -21.58 -4.71
C LEU A 62 -13.40 -20.19 -5.37
N THR A 63 -13.09 -19.12 -4.62
CA THR A 63 -13.07 -17.76 -5.14
C THR A 63 -11.99 -17.63 -6.22
N HIS A 64 -12.40 -17.21 -7.42
CA HIS A 64 -11.47 -16.82 -8.48
C HIS A 64 -11.40 -15.31 -8.60
N THR A 65 -10.19 -14.77 -8.73
CA THR A 65 -9.95 -13.34 -8.95
C THR A 65 -10.03 -13.02 -10.43
N ASN A 66 -10.86 -12.03 -10.80
CA ASN A 66 -10.76 -11.40 -12.11
C ASN A 66 -9.44 -10.62 -12.22
N GLN A 67 -9.04 -10.32 -13.45
CA GLN A 67 -7.91 -9.41 -13.69
C GLN A 67 -8.17 -8.04 -13.05
N SER A 68 -7.14 -7.43 -12.45
CA SER A 68 -7.19 -6.05 -11.99
C SER A 68 -7.42 -5.10 -13.16
N ASP A 69 -8.37 -4.18 -12.99
CA ASP A 69 -8.67 -3.07 -13.89
C ASP A 69 -7.96 -1.77 -13.43
N ALA A 70 -6.70 -1.88 -12.97
CA ALA A 70 -5.88 -0.72 -12.59
C ALA A 70 -5.87 0.35 -13.70
N PRO A 71 -6.16 1.64 -13.40
CA PRO A 71 -6.35 2.68 -14.41
C PRO A 71 -5.11 2.87 -15.30
N LYS A 72 -5.32 2.79 -16.62
CA LYS A 72 -4.31 3.08 -17.64
C LYS A 72 -4.65 4.41 -18.32
N ILE A 73 -4.42 5.49 -17.59
CA ILE A 73 -4.72 6.86 -18.03
C ILE A 73 -3.42 7.47 -18.57
N SER A 74 -3.46 7.99 -19.79
CA SER A 74 -2.41 8.86 -20.34
C SER A 74 -2.64 10.29 -19.86
N PHE A 75 -1.61 10.90 -19.27
CA PHE A 75 -1.65 12.30 -18.87
C PHE A 75 -0.88 13.18 -19.86
N ALA A 76 -1.25 14.45 -19.94
CA ALA A 76 -0.46 15.48 -20.61
C ALA A 76 -0.80 16.86 -20.03
N ALA A 77 0.22 17.69 -19.81
CA ALA A 77 0.02 19.12 -19.54
C ALA A 77 -0.02 19.91 -20.85
N LYS A 78 -0.98 20.85 -21.01
CA LYS A 78 -1.19 21.58 -22.26
C LYS A 78 -1.60 23.05 -22.04
N GLU A 79 -1.00 23.95 -22.79
CA GLU A 79 -1.50 25.31 -22.98
C GLU A 79 -2.39 25.34 -24.24
N ILE A 80 -3.69 25.12 -24.05
CA ILE A 80 -4.73 25.18 -25.09
C ILE A 80 -5.91 25.96 -24.53
N ASP A 81 -6.53 26.79 -25.36
CA ASP A 81 -7.76 27.49 -24.99
C ASP A 81 -8.89 26.49 -24.67
N LEU A 82 -9.53 26.65 -23.51
CA LEU A 82 -10.56 25.71 -23.06
C LEU A 82 -11.77 25.62 -24.01
N VAL A 83 -12.02 26.65 -24.82
CA VAL A 83 -13.07 26.64 -25.86
C VAL A 83 -12.66 25.79 -27.08
N GLU A 84 -11.37 25.69 -27.35
CA GLU A 84 -10.80 24.95 -28.48
C GLU A 84 -10.49 23.48 -28.16
N TRP A 85 -10.37 23.13 -26.87
CA TRP A 85 -10.17 21.77 -26.43
C TRP A 85 -11.31 20.84 -26.86
N LYS A 86 -10.95 19.61 -27.28
CA LYS A 86 -11.89 18.62 -27.84
C LYS A 86 -11.86 17.32 -27.06
N GLY A 87 -13.01 16.85 -26.61
CA GLY A 87 -13.13 15.59 -25.87
C GLY A 87 -14.51 15.38 -25.24
N ASP A 88 -14.59 14.51 -24.23
CA ASP A 88 -15.86 14.06 -23.67
C ASP A 88 -16.34 14.93 -22.50
N ILE A 89 -15.43 15.41 -21.65
CA ILE A 89 -15.72 16.30 -20.51
C ILE A 89 -14.57 17.30 -20.32
N LEU A 90 -14.90 18.59 -20.22
CA LEU A 90 -14.03 19.61 -19.65
C LEU A 90 -14.47 19.89 -18.21
N ALA A 91 -13.65 19.59 -17.21
CA ALA A 91 -13.90 19.94 -15.82
C ALA A 91 -13.15 21.23 -15.45
N VAL A 92 -13.85 22.17 -14.80
CA VAL A 92 -13.31 23.46 -14.35
C VAL A 92 -13.50 23.57 -12.83
N GLY A 93 -12.40 23.57 -12.09
CA GLY A 93 -12.41 23.86 -10.67
C GLY A 93 -12.59 25.36 -10.42
N ALA A 94 -13.63 25.76 -9.70
CA ALA A 94 -13.96 27.15 -9.44
C ALA A 94 -14.16 27.41 -7.94
N THR A 95 -13.62 28.52 -7.45
CA THR A 95 -13.90 29.01 -6.10
C THR A 95 -15.23 29.75 -6.03
N GLU A 96 -15.66 30.03 -4.80
CA GLU A 96 -16.74 30.99 -4.52
C GLU A 96 -16.43 32.39 -5.10
N LYS A 97 -15.15 32.79 -5.18
CA LYS A 97 -14.72 34.06 -5.78
C LYS A 97 -14.78 34.05 -7.32
N ASP A 98 -14.40 32.94 -7.95
CA ASP A 98 -14.48 32.79 -9.41
C ASP A 98 -15.93 32.85 -9.93
N LEU A 99 -16.88 32.50 -9.06
CA LEU A 99 -18.31 32.50 -9.33
C LEU A 99 -18.99 33.86 -9.11
N ALA A 100 -18.22 34.92 -8.85
CA ALA A 100 -18.74 36.28 -8.78
C ALA A 100 -19.43 36.68 -10.10
N ARG A 101 -20.60 37.34 -9.97
CA ARG A 101 -21.44 37.79 -11.09
C ARG A 101 -21.55 39.31 -11.16
N ASP A 102 -21.73 39.86 -12.36
CA ASP A 102 -21.99 41.28 -12.58
C ASP A 102 -23.45 41.66 -12.29
N GLY A 103 -23.81 42.94 -12.45
CA GLY A 103 -25.19 43.42 -12.30
C GLY A 103 -26.20 42.84 -13.30
N ASN A 104 -25.73 42.13 -14.34
CA ASN A 104 -26.55 41.41 -15.32
C ASN A 104 -26.57 39.89 -15.06
N SER A 105 -26.13 39.44 -13.89
CA SER A 105 -26.00 38.03 -13.49
C SER A 105 -25.02 37.19 -14.31
N LYS A 106 -24.14 37.80 -15.10
CA LYS A 106 -23.09 37.12 -15.90
C LYS A 106 -21.82 36.92 -15.07
N PHE A 107 -21.07 35.86 -15.34
CA PHE A 107 -19.78 35.64 -14.67
C PHE A 107 -18.80 36.80 -14.92
N GLN A 108 -18.11 37.22 -13.85
CA GLN A 108 -17.00 38.18 -13.93
C GLN A 108 -15.67 37.51 -14.26
N ASN A 109 -15.49 36.23 -13.87
CA ASN A 109 -14.30 35.46 -14.20
C ASN A 109 -14.16 35.33 -15.74
N PRO A 110 -13.03 35.75 -16.36
CA PRO A 110 -12.89 35.80 -17.81
C PRO A 110 -13.05 34.45 -18.52
N LEU A 111 -12.61 33.36 -17.89
CA LEU A 111 -12.71 32.01 -18.44
C LEU A 111 -14.17 31.53 -18.46
N LEU A 112 -14.87 31.66 -17.33
CA LEU A 112 -16.27 31.26 -17.20
C LEU A 112 -17.17 32.14 -18.08
N GLN A 113 -16.90 33.45 -18.15
CA GLN A 113 -17.60 34.37 -19.04
C GLN A 113 -17.43 33.98 -20.52
N LYS A 114 -16.22 33.60 -20.93
CA LYS A 114 -15.92 33.16 -22.30
C LYS A 114 -16.63 31.84 -22.66
N LEU A 115 -16.61 30.88 -21.74
CA LEU A 115 -17.33 29.60 -21.89
C LEU A 115 -18.85 29.82 -21.98
N ASP A 116 -19.42 30.60 -21.06
CA ASP A 116 -20.85 30.90 -21.03
C ASP A 116 -21.33 31.67 -22.27
N SER A 117 -20.51 32.62 -22.75
CA SER A 117 -20.79 33.35 -24.00
C SER A 117 -20.85 32.44 -25.24
N LYS A 118 -20.04 31.37 -25.27
CA LYS A 118 -20.08 30.35 -26.33
C LYS A 118 -21.27 29.39 -26.20
N LEU A 119 -21.90 29.35 -25.02
CA LEU A 119 -23.08 28.57 -24.69
C LEU A 119 -24.35 29.42 -24.57
N SER A 120 -24.30 30.68 -25.03
CA SER A 120 -25.43 31.63 -25.05
C SER A 120 -26.09 31.88 -23.69
N GLY A 121 -25.35 31.75 -22.58
CA GLY A 121 -25.86 31.97 -21.21
C GLY A 121 -26.23 30.68 -20.45
N LEU A 122 -26.25 29.52 -21.11
CA LEU A 122 -26.71 28.26 -20.51
C LEU A 122 -25.86 27.82 -19.29
N LEU A 123 -24.58 28.17 -19.24
CA LEU A 123 -23.71 27.78 -18.12
C LEU A 123 -24.02 28.62 -16.88
N SER A 124 -24.26 29.92 -17.05
CA SER A 124 -24.60 30.83 -15.96
C SER A 124 -26.06 30.67 -15.50
N GLU A 125 -26.98 30.31 -16.39
CA GLU A 125 -28.37 29.92 -16.10
C GLU A 125 -28.41 28.64 -15.25
N ALA A 126 -27.92 27.51 -15.75
CA ALA A 126 -27.98 26.25 -15.01
C ALA A 126 -27.19 26.27 -13.70
N SER A 127 -26.05 27.00 -13.63
CA SER A 127 -25.33 27.18 -12.36
C SER A 127 -26.15 27.97 -11.31
N PHE A 128 -27.08 28.83 -11.73
CA PHE A 128 -27.98 29.54 -10.83
C PHE A 128 -29.14 28.64 -10.40
N GLU A 129 -29.75 27.91 -11.33
CA GLU A 129 -30.86 26.97 -11.04
C GLU A 129 -30.45 25.82 -10.10
N GLU A 130 -29.21 25.33 -10.20
CA GLU A 130 -28.67 24.25 -9.37
C GLU A 130 -28.04 24.74 -8.03
N ASP A 131 -28.17 26.03 -7.67
CA ASP A 131 -27.47 26.68 -6.53
C ASP A 131 -25.95 26.43 -6.51
N PHE A 132 -25.32 26.31 -7.69
CA PHE A 132 -23.88 26.14 -7.80
C PHE A 132 -23.18 27.48 -7.53
N SER A 133 -22.62 27.62 -6.33
CA SER A 133 -21.95 28.83 -5.86
C SER A 133 -20.45 28.63 -5.62
N GLY A 134 -19.86 27.54 -6.13
CA GLY A 134 -18.44 27.22 -5.96
C GLY A 134 -18.04 26.64 -4.59
N LYS A 135 -19.00 26.33 -3.70
CA LYS A 135 -18.72 25.74 -2.37
C LYS A 135 -18.10 24.35 -2.49
N PHE A 136 -17.24 23.99 -1.54
CA PHE A 136 -16.56 22.69 -1.54
C PHE A 136 -17.55 21.52 -1.63
N GLY A 137 -17.37 20.64 -2.61
CA GLY A 137 -18.21 19.46 -2.84
C GLY A 137 -19.46 19.70 -3.69
N GLN A 138 -19.74 20.93 -4.10
CA GLN A 138 -20.73 21.19 -5.16
C GLN A 138 -20.16 20.82 -6.54
N SER A 139 -21.03 20.39 -7.46
CA SER A 139 -20.69 20.25 -8.88
C SER A 139 -21.93 20.33 -9.76
N THR A 140 -21.84 21.03 -10.90
CA THR A 140 -22.82 21.00 -11.99
C THR A 140 -22.20 20.36 -13.23
N ILE A 141 -22.97 19.60 -14.02
CA ILE A 141 -22.48 18.90 -15.23
C ILE A 141 -23.48 19.05 -16.39
N LEU A 142 -23.11 19.84 -17.40
CA LEU A 142 -23.98 20.16 -18.53
C LEU A 142 -23.54 19.42 -19.81
N ARG A 143 -24.52 18.92 -20.57
CA ARG A 143 -24.33 18.29 -21.89
C ARG A 143 -24.49 19.35 -22.98
N LEU A 144 -23.44 19.56 -23.77
CA LEU A 144 -23.33 20.72 -24.66
C LEU A 144 -23.55 20.38 -26.15
N PRO A 145 -24.48 21.04 -26.85
CA PRO A 145 -24.45 21.09 -28.32
C PRO A 145 -23.40 22.10 -28.79
N GLY A 146 -22.53 21.70 -29.73
CA GLY A 146 -21.71 22.64 -30.51
C GLY A 146 -20.35 23.10 -29.93
N LEU A 147 -20.03 22.81 -28.67
CA LEU A 147 -18.66 23.03 -28.15
C LEU A 147 -17.73 21.86 -28.54
N GLY A 148 -16.41 22.09 -28.54
CA GLY A 148 -15.41 21.02 -28.77
C GLY A 148 -15.48 19.89 -27.73
N SER A 149 -15.86 20.22 -26.50
CA SER A 149 -16.18 19.26 -25.45
C SER A 149 -17.67 18.86 -25.48
N LYS A 150 -17.96 17.56 -25.31
CA LYS A 150 -19.35 17.08 -25.22
C LYS A 150 -20.04 17.49 -23.93
N ARG A 151 -19.29 17.73 -22.86
CA ARG A 151 -19.79 18.18 -21.56
C ARG A 151 -18.83 19.19 -20.94
N ILE A 152 -19.39 20.07 -20.11
CA ILE A 152 -18.63 20.85 -19.12
C ILE A 152 -19.08 20.43 -17.73
N ALA A 153 -18.15 20.35 -16.79
CA ALA A 153 -18.42 20.19 -15.38
C ALA A 153 -17.78 21.36 -14.62
N LEU A 154 -18.55 22.06 -13.78
CA LEU A 154 -17.98 22.98 -12.80
C LEU A 154 -17.89 22.23 -11.46
N VAL A 155 -16.78 22.40 -10.74
CA VAL A 155 -16.54 21.74 -9.45
C VAL A 155 -16.13 22.79 -8.43
N GLY A 156 -16.85 22.85 -7.31
CA GLY A 156 -16.63 23.84 -6.26
C GLY A 156 -15.40 23.54 -5.41
N LEU A 157 -14.47 24.48 -5.36
CA LEU A 157 -13.23 24.42 -4.57
C LEU A 157 -13.38 25.08 -3.19
N GLY A 158 -14.49 25.77 -2.92
CA GLY A 158 -14.72 26.58 -1.73
C GLY A 158 -14.06 27.95 -1.81
N SER A 159 -13.78 28.53 -0.64
CA SER A 159 -13.29 29.90 -0.50
C SER A 159 -11.76 30.06 -0.56
N SER A 160 -10.96 28.98 -0.52
CA SER A 160 -9.49 29.05 -0.59
C SER A 160 -8.85 27.96 -1.45
N THR A 161 -7.96 28.35 -2.37
CA THR A 161 -7.28 27.49 -3.36
C THR A 161 -5.92 26.94 -2.93
N SER A 162 -5.48 27.20 -1.69
CA SER A 162 -4.13 26.84 -1.23
C SER A 162 -3.97 25.36 -0.84
N SER A 163 -5.05 24.57 -0.76
CA SER A 163 -4.96 23.17 -0.30
C SER A 163 -4.84 22.16 -1.44
N THR A 164 -3.84 21.27 -1.35
CA THR A 164 -3.69 20.08 -2.21
C THR A 164 -4.93 19.17 -2.16
N ALA A 165 -5.66 19.17 -1.03
CA ALA A 165 -6.91 18.44 -0.85
C ALA A 165 -8.04 18.92 -1.79
N ALA A 166 -8.16 20.23 -2.07
CA ALA A 166 -9.15 20.75 -3.01
C ALA A 166 -8.86 20.28 -4.44
N TYR A 167 -7.60 20.32 -4.87
CA TYR A 167 -7.17 19.84 -6.19
C TYR A 167 -7.30 18.32 -6.36
N ARG A 168 -7.06 17.54 -5.30
CA ARG A 168 -7.37 16.10 -5.27
C ARG A 168 -8.88 15.85 -5.41
N SER A 169 -9.70 16.64 -4.72
CA SER A 169 -11.17 16.55 -4.80
C SER A 169 -11.69 16.91 -6.20
N LEU A 170 -11.07 17.89 -6.87
CA LEU A 170 -11.33 18.21 -8.29
C LEU A 170 -11.03 17.02 -9.21
N GLY A 171 -9.89 16.36 -9.02
CA GLY A 171 -9.55 15.13 -9.75
C GLY A 171 -10.54 13.99 -9.50
N GLU A 172 -10.94 13.74 -8.24
CA GLU A 172 -11.94 12.72 -7.89
C GLU A 172 -13.31 13.04 -8.52
N ALA A 173 -13.75 14.30 -8.49
CA ALA A 173 -15.00 14.73 -9.10
C ALA A 173 -15.00 14.57 -10.64
N ALA A 174 -13.90 14.94 -11.29
CA ALA A 174 -13.73 14.75 -12.73
C ALA A 174 -13.73 13.27 -13.13
N ALA A 175 -13.10 12.39 -12.33
CA ALA A 175 -13.16 10.94 -12.54
C ALA A 175 -14.57 10.37 -12.34
N ALA A 176 -15.31 10.83 -11.32
CA ALA A 176 -16.69 10.42 -11.09
C ALA A 176 -17.63 10.87 -12.23
N ALA A 177 -17.46 12.09 -12.73
CA ALA A 177 -18.15 12.60 -13.91
C ALA A 177 -17.81 11.76 -15.16
N ALA A 178 -16.53 11.45 -15.37
CA ALA A 178 -16.05 10.63 -16.48
C ALA A 178 -16.67 9.23 -16.47
N LYS A 179 -16.68 8.56 -15.30
CA LYS A 179 -17.31 7.25 -15.10
C LYS A 179 -18.80 7.30 -15.44
N SER A 180 -19.53 8.26 -14.88
CA SER A 180 -20.98 8.37 -15.04
C SER A 180 -21.39 8.65 -16.49
N ALA A 181 -20.56 9.40 -17.23
CA ALA A 181 -20.79 9.74 -18.63
C ALA A 181 -20.17 8.75 -19.65
N GLN A 182 -19.50 7.68 -19.17
CA GLN A 182 -18.66 6.78 -19.99
C GLN A 182 -17.62 7.51 -20.87
N ALA A 183 -17.04 8.59 -20.35
CA ALA A 183 -16.03 9.38 -21.03
C ALA A 183 -14.73 8.60 -21.23
N SER A 184 -14.03 8.86 -22.34
CA SER A 184 -12.69 8.33 -22.61
C SER A 184 -11.59 9.39 -22.54
N ASN A 185 -11.90 10.64 -22.89
CA ASN A 185 -10.92 11.72 -22.91
C ASN A 185 -11.49 12.94 -22.16
N ILE A 186 -10.84 13.36 -21.09
CA ILE A 186 -11.26 14.52 -20.30
C ILE A 186 -10.15 15.56 -20.19
N ALA A 187 -10.53 16.80 -19.88
CA ALA A 187 -9.61 17.84 -19.48
C ALA A 187 -9.98 18.38 -18.09
N ILE A 188 -8.98 18.85 -17.35
CA ILE A 188 -9.16 19.55 -16.07
C ILE A 188 -8.42 20.88 -16.12
N ALA A 189 -9.11 21.95 -15.74
CA ALA A 189 -8.59 23.31 -15.64
C ALA A 189 -9.04 23.96 -14.32
N LEU A 190 -8.45 25.11 -13.99
CA LEU A 190 -8.93 26.00 -12.93
C LEU A 190 -9.59 27.24 -13.54
N ALA A 191 -10.64 27.76 -12.90
CA ALA A 191 -11.33 28.97 -13.33
C ALA A 191 -10.41 30.21 -13.31
N SER A 192 -9.53 30.30 -12.32
CA SER A 192 -8.40 31.24 -12.28
C SER A 192 -7.13 30.52 -11.83
N THR A 193 -5.98 31.01 -12.29
CA THR A 193 -4.66 30.64 -11.76
C THR A 193 -3.91 31.85 -11.19
N ASP A 194 -4.62 32.96 -10.97
CA ASP A 194 -4.05 34.22 -10.51
C ASP A 194 -3.50 34.08 -9.09
N GLY A 195 -2.28 34.56 -8.87
CA GLY A 195 -1.59 34.43 -7.59
C GLY A 195 -0.98 33.05 -7.30
N LEU A 196 -1.16 32.04 -8.16
CA LEU A 196 -0.46 30.76 -8.03
C LEU A 196 0.99 30.88 -8.56
N SER A 197 1.96 30.61 -7.69
CA SER A 197 3.37 30.44 -8.11
C SER A 197 3.53 29.26 -9.06
N ALA A 198 4.62 29.21 -9.84
CA ALA A 198 4.91 28.07 -10.71
C ALA A 198 4.92 26.74 -9.94
N GLU A 199 5.56 26.70 -8.77
CA GLU A 199 5.56 25.54 -7.87
C GLU A 199 4.14 25.17 -7.36
N SER A 200 3.29 26.16 -7.11
CA SER A 200 1.88 25.92 -6.74
C SER A 200 1.11 25.28 -7.89
N LYS A 201 1.35 25.70 -9.14
CA LYS A 201 0.75 25.08 -10.33
C LYS A 201 1.21 23.63 -10.53
N LEU A 202 2.52 23.36 -10.37
CA LEU A 202 3.07 21.99 -10.39
C LEU A 202 2.42 21.10 -9.33
N SER A 203 2.28 21.61 -8.10
CA SER A 203 1.64 20.90 -6.98
C SER A 203 0.15 20.65 -7.21
N SER A 204 -0.54 21.62 -7.83
CA SER A 204 -1.96 21.50 -8.22
C SER A 204 -2.16 20.42 -9.29
N ALA A 205 -1.31 20.39 -10.33
CA ALA A 205 -1.35 19.36 -11.38
C ALA A 205 -1.07 17.95 -10.84
N SER A 206 -0.10 17.82 -9.93
CA SER A 206 0.17 16.58 -9.18
C SER A 206 -1.06 16.12 -8.39
N ALA A 207 -1.69 17.00 -7.61
CA ALA A 207 -2.86 16.68 -6.81
C ALA A 207 -4.10 16.33 -7.66
N ILE A 208 -4.33 17.03 -8.78
CA ILE A 208 -5.36 16.70 -9.77
C ILE A 208 -5.13 15.30 -10.34
N THR A 209 -3.89 15.00 -10.74
CA THR A 209 -3.48 13.67 -11.23
C THR A 209 -3.79 12.59 -10.20
N THR A 210 -3.41 12.81 -8.94
CA THR A 210 -3.71 11.90 -7.82
C THR A 210 -5.21 11.65 -7.67
N GLY A 211 -6.02 12.71 -7.63
CA GLY A 211 -7.47 12.60 -7.52
C GLY A 211 -8.11 11.83 -8.66
N ALA A 212 -7.67 12.11 -9.90
CA ALA A 212 -8.21 11.46 -11.08
C ALA A 212 -7.86 9.97 -11.16
N VAL A 213 -6.62 9.57 -10.87
CA VAL A 213 -6.23 8.15 -10.85
C VAL A 213 -7.00 7.41 -9.74
N LEU A 214 -6.97 7.93 -8.51
CA LEU A 214 -7.54 7.26 -7.34
C LEU A 214 -9.08 7.28 -7.31
N GLY A 215 -9.71 8.24 -8.00
CA GLY A 215 -11.16 8.30 -8.22
C GLY A 215 -11.64 7.46 -9.41
N THR A 216 -10.75 7.08 -10.33
CA THR A 216 -11.07 6.16 -11.45
C THR A 216 -10.96 4.69 -11.03
N PHE A 217 -10.15 4.38 -10.01
CA PHE A 217 -9.96 3.00 -9.52
C PHE A 217 -11.25 2.42 -8.90
N GLU A 218 -11.69 1.28 -9.43
CA GLU A 218 -12.72 0.44 -8.81
C GLU A 218 -12.22 -1.00 -8.69
N ASP A 219 -12.26 -1.55 -7.47
CA ASP A 219 -11.91 -2.95 -7.25
C ASP A 219 -13.10 -3.86 -7.59
N ASN A 220 -13.02 -4.46 -8.77
CA ASN A 220 -14.02 -5.39 -9.30
C ASN A 220 -13.50 -6.84 -9.37
N ARG A 221 -12.36 -7.15 -8.73
CA ARG A 221 -11.70 -8.47 -8.82
C ARG A 221 -12.57 -9.62 -8.28
N PHE A 222 -13.55 -9.32 -7.43
CA PHE A 222 -14.42 -10.28 -6.76
C PHE A 222 -15.91 -10.17 -7.16
N LYS A 223 -16.23 -9.45 -8.25
CA LYS A 223 -17.61 -9.34 -8.77
C LYS A 223 -17.79 -10.21 -10.01
N SER A 224 -18.93 -10.87 -10.14
CA SER A 224 -19.32 -11.57 -11.38
C SER A 224 -19.59 -10.60 -12.54
N GLU A 225 -20.14 -9.43 -12.23
CA GLU A 225 -20.46 -8.38 -13.20
C GLU A 225 -19.81 -7.05 -12.81
N SER A 226 -19.14 -6.43 -13.78
CA SER A 226 -18.54 -5.11 -13.65
C SER A 226 -18.46 -4.42 -15.01
N LYS A 227 -18.33 -3.09 -15.00
CA LYS A 227 -17.98 -2.31 -16.19
C LYS A 227 -16.55 -1.80 -16.01
N LYS A 228 -15.70 -2.02 -17.03
CA LYS A 228 -14.33 -1.51 -17.01
C LYS A 228 -14.33 0.02 -17.07
N PRO A 229 -13.39 0.72 -16.41
CA PRO A 229 -13.21 2.15 -16.55
C PRO A 229 -13.02 2.54 -18.03
N THR A 230 -13.74 3.56 -18.49
CA THR A 230 -13.69 4.02 -19.89
C THR A 230 -12.63 5.09 -20.14
N LEU A 231 -12.12 5.73 -19.07
CA LEU A 231 -11.18 6.84 -19.11
C LEU A 231 -9.80 6.35 -19.60
N LYS A 232 -9.29 7.01 -20.65
CA LYS A 232 -8.03 6.69 -21.34
C LYS A 232 -7.04 7.85 -21.32
N SER A 233 -7.52 9.09 -21.35
CA SER A 233 -6.66 10.27 -21.34
C SER A 233 -7.21 11.39 -20.46
N LEU A 234 -6.29 12.15 -19.86
CA LEU A 234 -6.57 13.33 -19.05
C LEU A 234 -5.58 14.45 -19.40
N ASP A 235 -6.10 15.54 -19.95
CA ASP A 235 -5.34 16.76 -20.21
C ASP A 235 -5.44 17.71 -19.02
N ILE A 236 -4.31 18.23 -18.53
CA ILE A 236 -4.27 19.29 -17.52
C ILE A 236 -3.98 20.61 -18.24
N LEU A 237 -4.90 21.58 -18.13
CA LEU A 237 -4.88 22.82 -18.89
C LEU A 237 -4.51 24.04 -18.03
N GLY A 238 -3.66 24.92 -18.55
CA GLY A 238 -3.35 26.24 -17.95
C GLY A 238 -2.47 26.22 -16.68
N LEU A 239 -1.93 25.06 -16.31
CA LEU A 239 -1.01 24.91 -15.18
C LEU A 239 0.48 24.88 -15.60
N GLY A 240 0.80 25.25 -16.84
CA GLY A 240 2.12 25.18 -17.42
C GLY A 240 2.33 23.92 -18.28
N THR A 241 3.46 23.87 -18.99
CA THR A 241 3.88 22.78 -19.87
C THR A 241 5.37 22.51 -19.73
N GLY A 242 5.81 21.29 -20.07
CA GLY A 242 7.23 20.96 -20.20
C GLY A 242 7.74 19.97 -19.13
N PRO A 243 9.06 19.76 -19.05
CA PRO A 243 9.64 18.63 -18.31
C PRO A 243 9.30 18.59 -16.81
N GLU A 244 9.17 19.75 -16.15
CA GLU A 244 8.92 19.81 -14.70
C GLU A 244 7.51 19.35 -14.32
N ILE A 245 6.49 19.80 -15.07
CA ILE A 245 5.10 19.39 -14.83
C ILE A 245 4.89 17.93 -15.22
N GLU A 246 5.47 17.47 -16.34
CA GLU A 246 5.42 16.05 -16.72
C GLU A 246 6.13 15.16 -15.68
N LYS A 247 7.25 15.60 -15.11
CA LYS A 247 7.93 14.90 -14.00
C LYS A 247 7.04 14.82 -12.74
N LYS A 248 6.32 15.89 -12.38
CA LYS A 248 5.40 15.92 -11.23
C LYS A 248 4.13 15.10 -11.46
N ILE A 249 3.58 15.11 -12.68
CA ILE A 249 2.46 14.24 -13.09
C ILE A 249 2.88 12.77 -13.05
N LYS A 250 4.04 12.41 -13.62
CA LYS A 250 4.57 11.04 -13.54
C LYS A 250 4.78 10.61 -12.09
N TYR A 251 5.39 11.46 -11.26
CA TYR A 251 5.55 11.20 -9.82
C TYR A 251 4.21 10.88 -9.14
N ALA A 252 3.18 11.70 -9.37
CA ALA A 252 1.84 11.47 -8.81
C ALA A 252 1.25 10.12 -9.27
N ALA A 253 1.41 9.75 -10.55
CA ALA A 253 0.96 8.48 -11.09
C ALA A 253 1.72 7.27 -10.49
N ASP A 254 3.04 7.40 -10.29
CA ASP A 254 3.88 6.36 -9.67
C ASP A 254 3.48 6.12 -8.20
N VAL A 255 3.21 7.18 -7.42
CA VAL A 255 2.67 7.08 -6.06
C VAL A 255 1.28 6.44 -6.07
N CYS A 256 0.41 6.83 -7.01
CA CYS A 256 -0.94 6.25 -7.11
C CYS A 256 -0.92 4.75 -7.44
N ALA A 257 0.06 4.27 -8.20
CA ALA A 257 0.24 2.83 -8.44
C ALA A 257 0.58 2.08 -7.13
N GLY A 258 1.34 2.69 -6.22
CA GLY A 258 1.57 2.19 -4.87
C GLY A 258 0.31 2.20 -3.99
N VAL A 259 -0.43 3.32 -3.99
CA VAL A 259 -1.70 3.45 -3.24
C VAL A 259 -2.73 2.43 -3.71
N ILE A 260 -2.86 2.22 -5.03
CA ILE A 260 -3.77 1.22 -5.61
C ILE A 260 -3.36 -0.18 -5.20
N LEU A 261 -2.07 -0.54 -5.23
CA LEU A 261 -1.61 -1.83 -4.70
C LEU A 261 -2.00 -1.98 -3.22
N GLY A 262 -1.77 -0.96 -2.39
CA GLY A 262 -2.19 -0.96 -1.00
C GLY A 262 -3.69 -1.22 -0.83
N ARG A 263 -4.53 -0.58 -1.65
CA ARG A 263 -5.99 -0.86 -1.68
C ARG A 263 -6.31 -2.29 -2.12
N GLU A 264 -5.65 -2.79 -3.17
CA GLU A 264 -5.87 -4.12 -3.70
C GLU A 264 -5.48 -5.24 -2.72
N LEU A 265 -4.45 -5.03 -1.91
CA LEU A 265 -4.09 -5.97 -0.85
C LEU A 265 -5.18 -5.96 0.24
N VAL A 266 -5.46 -4.80 0.86
CA VAL A 266 -6.47 -4.67 1.95
C VAL A 266 -7.90 -5.05 1.54
N ASN A 267 -8.28 -4.82 0.27
CA ASN A 267 -9.59 -5.23 -0.23
C ASN A 267 -9.73 -6.73 -0.41
N ALA A 268 -8.64 -7.44 -0.70
CA ALA A 268 -8.68 -8.88 -0.92
C ALA A 268 -9.07 -9.60 0.38
N PRO A 269 -10.01 -10.56 0.35
CA PRO A 269 -10.36 -11.32 1.54
C PRO A 269 -9.22 -12.28 1.92
N ALA A 270 -9.13 -12.63 3.20
CA ALA A 270 -8.03 -13.44 3.74
C ALA A 270 -7.88 -14.82 3.08
N ASN A 271 -8.97 -15.43 2.58
CA ASN A 271 -8.90 -16.68 1.83
C ASN A 271 -8.18 -16.55 0.47
N VAL A 272 -7.98 -15.32 -0.02
CA VAL A 272 -7.26 -14.99 -1.26
C VAL A 272 -5.90 -14.37 -0.97
N LEU A 273 -5.81 -13.46 0.02
CA LEU A 273 -4.55 -12.87 0.45
C LEU A 273 -4.08 -13.51 1.76
N THR A 274 -3.53 -14.72 1.67
CA THR A 274 -2.85 -15.39 2.78
C THR A 274 -1.41 -14.85 2.95
N PRO A 275 -0.67 -15.19 4.03
CA PRO A 275 0.71 -14.72 4.23
C PRO A 275 1.65 -15.10 3.07
N ALA A 276 1.45 -16.29 2.50
CA ALA A 276 2.19 -16.75 1.32
C ALA A 276 1.91 -15.87 0.09
N VAL A 277 0.66 -15.49 -0.15
CA VAL A 277 0.29 -14.61 -1.29
C VAL A 277 0.82 -13.19 -1.08
N LEU A 278 0.83 -12.68 0.16
CA LEU A 278 1.45 -11.40 0.49
C LEU A 278 2.97 -11.41 0.22
N ALA A 279 3.65 -12.53 0.52
CA ALA A 279 5.05 -12.72 0.19
C ALA A 279 5.31 -12.84 -1.33
N GLU A 280 4.41 -13.47 -2.10
CA GLU A 280 4.50 -13.51 -3.57
C GLU A 280 4.30 -12.12 -4.21
N GLU A 281 3.40 -11.29 -3.68
CA GLU A 281 3.26 -9.89 -4.14
C GLU A 281 4.54 -9.07 -3.85
N ALA A 282 5.23 -9.32 -2.73
CA ALA A 282 6.56 -8.74 -2.47
C ALA A 282 7.63 -9.24 -3.48
N LYS A 283 7.70 -10.55 -3.75
CA LYS A 283 8.61 -11.11 -4.78
C LYS A 283 8.34 -10.51 -6.16
N LYS A 284 7.06 -10.27 -6.51
CA LYS A 284 6.62 -9.64 -7.75
C LYS A 284 7.03 -8.17 -7.85
N ILE A 285 7.03 -7.41 -6.74
CA ILE A 285 7.63 -6.06 -6.70
C ILE A 285 9.13 -6.15 -7.05
N ALA A 286 9.90 -7.00 -6.34
CA ALA A 286 11.33 -7.15 -6.59
C ALA A 286 11.62 -7.62 -8.02
N SER A 287 10.87 -8.58 -8.55
CA SER A 287 11.00 -9.04 -9.95
C SER A 287 10.64 -7.97 -10.99
N THR A 288 9.80 -6.99 -10.64
CA THR A 288 9.44 -5.88 -11.55
C THR A 288 10.56 -4.82 -11.61
N TYR A 289 11.32 -4.68 -10.52
CA TYR A 289 12.34 -3.64 -10.31
C TYR A 289 13.68 -4.23 -9.89
N SER A 290 14.07 -5.36 -10.50
CA SER A 290 15.21 -6.18 -10.07
C SER A 290 16.58 -5.50 -10.24
N ASP A 291 16.61 -4.30 -10.82
CA ASP A 291 17.79 -3.45 -10.94
C ASP A 291 18.03 -2.54 -9.72
N VAL A 292 17.04 -2.43 -8.81
CA VAL A 292 17.10 -1.65 -7.56
C VAL A 292 16.55 -2.39 -6.33
N PHE A 293 15.86 -3.53 -6.50
CA PHE A 293 15.30 -4.31 -5.40
C PHE A 293 15.88 -5.72 -5.30
N SER A 294 16.20 -6.13 -4.07
CA SER A 294 16.32 -7.53 -3.68
C SER A 294 15.16 -7.96 -2.78
N VAL A 295 14.90 -9.26 -2.70
CA VAL A 295 13.90 -9.87 -1.82
C VAL A 295 14.50 -11.06 -1.10
N ASN A 296 14.23 -11.15 0.20
CA ASN A 296 14.43 -12.34 1.01
C ASN A 296 13.12 -12.66 1.72
N ILE A 297 12.63 -13.89 1.60
CA ILE A 297 11.44 -14.37 2.29
C ILE A 297 11.91 -15.49 3.22
N LEU A 298 11.72 -15.30 4.52
CA LEU A 298 12.07 -16.30 5.53
C LEU A 298 10.85 -17.16 5.84
N ASP A 299 11.04 -18.48 5.84
CA ASP A 299 10.04 -19.43 6.32
C ASP A 299 10.04 -19.56 7.85
N VAL A 300 9.16 -20.43 8.37
CA VAL A 300 8.99 -20.68 9.80
C VAL A 300 10.27 -21.19 10.49
N GLU A 301 11.05 -22.06 9.83
CA GLU A 301 12.27 -22.60 10.44
C GLU A 301 13.39 -21.57 10.43
N GLN A 302 13.53 -20.77 9.36
CA GLN A 302 14.46 -19.64 9.33
C GLN A 302 14.14 -18.57 10.37
N CYS A 303 12.85 -18.27 10.59
CA CYS A 303 12.43 -17.35 11.67
C CYS A 303 12.74 -17.92 13.07
N LYS A 304 12.68 -19.24 13.23
CA LYS A 304 12.99 -19.95 14.48
C LYS A 304 14.49 -20.03 14.75
N GLU A 305 15.33 -20.18 13.72
CA GLU A 305 16.79 -20.00 13.81
C GLU A 305 17.16 -18.57 14.27
N LEU A 306 16.44 -17.57 13.78
CA LEU A 306 16.53 -16.17 14.23
C LEU A 306 15.82 -15.89 15.57
N LYS A 307 15.32 -16.93 16.26
CA LYS A 307 14.65 -16.87 17.57
C LYS A 307 13.43 -15.94 17.63
N MET A 308 12.69 -15.80 16.53
CA MET A 308 11.48 -14.96 16.45
C MET A 308 10.26 -15.58 17.15
N GLY A 309 10.42 -15.92 18.44
CA GLY A 309 9.40 -16.63 19.22
C GLY A 309 8.15 -15.80 19.52
N SER A 310 8.24 -14.47 19.46
CA SER A 310 7.10 -13.57 19.67
C SER A 310 6.17 -13.58 18.45
N TYR A 311 6.74 -13.48 17.25
CA TYR A 311 6.03 -13.63 15.98
C TYR A 311 5.51 -15.05 15.74
N LEU A 312 6.35 -16.07 15.96
CA LEU A 312 5.97 -17.46 15.70
C LEU A 312 4.87 -17.98 16.63
N ALA A 313 4.77 -17.47 17.86
CA ALA A 313 3.67 -17.83 18.77
C ALA A 313 2.30 -17.37 18.24
N VAL A 314 2.21 -16.17 17.65
CA VAL A 314 0.99 -15.68 16.98
C VAL A 314 0.62 -16.57 15.80
N ALA A 315 1.60 -16.89 14.95
CA ALA A 315 1.37 -17.67 13.74
C ALA A 315 1.02 -19.15 13.99
N ALA A 316 1.35 -19.70 15.15
CA ALA A 316 1.24 -21.13 15.48
C ALA A 316 -0.17 -21.73 15.33
N ALA A 317 -1.21 -20.88 15.32
CA ALA A 317 -2.59 -21.33 15.19
C ALA A 317 -3.05 -21.61 13.74
N SER A 318 -2.46 -20.96 12.73
CA SER A 318 -2.99 -20.98 11.36
C SER A 318 -2.55 -22.20 10.55
N ALA A 319 -3.44 -22.63 9.65
CA ALA A 319 -3.12 -23.60 8.59
C ALA A 319 -2.38 -22.95 7.40
N ASN A 320 -2.39 -21.62 7.26
CA ASN A 320 -1.62 -20.89 6.27
C ASN A 320 -0.26 -20.49 6.88
N PRO A 321 0.88 -21.05 6.42
CA PRO A 321 2.17 -20.83 7.08
C PRO A 321 2.63 -19.37 7.09
N ALA A 322 3.28 -18.98 8.18
CA ALA A 322 3.89 -17.66 8.35
C ALA A 322 5.00 -17.42 7.33
N HIS A 323 5.14 -16.18 6.85
CA HIS A 323 6.20 -15.77 5.93
C HIS A 323 6.74 -14.39 6.35
N PHE A 324 8.02 -14.32 6.70
CA PHE A 324 8.66 -13.04 7.01
C PHE A 324 9.23 -12.43 5.73
N ILE A 325 8.75 -11.26 5.35
CA ILE A 325 9.07 -10.57 4.11
C ILE A 325 10.13 -9.50 4.40
N HIS A 326 11.23 -9.53 3.64
CA HIS A 326 12.23 -8.47 3.62
C HIS A 326 12.55 -8.09 2.17
N LEU A 327 12.10 -6.90 1.73
CA LEU A 327 12.60 -6.25 0.51
C LEU A 327 13.68 -5.24 0.89
N SER A 328 14.73 -5.12 0.07
CA SER A 328 15.73 -4.07 0.21
C SER A 328 15.83 -3.29 -1.10
N TYR A 329 15.51 -2.00 -1.05
CA TYR A 329 15.76 -1.03 -2.12
C TYR A 329 17.16 -0.44 -1.97
N LYS A 330 17.90 -0.40 -3.07
CA LYS A 330 19.15 0.33 -3.19
C LYS A 330 19.23 0.97 -4.59
N PRO A 331 19.59 2.26 -4.73
CA PRO A 331 19.83 2.86 -6.03
C PRO A 331 20.97 2.13 -6.75
N SER A 332 20.84 1.94 -8.07
CA SER A 332 21.83 1.20 -8.88
C SER A 332 23.20 1.89 -8.98
N SER A 333 23.31 3.15 -8.52
CA SER A 333 24.55 3.92 -8.47
C SER A 333 24.49 5.02 -7.41
N GLY A 334 25.65 5.50 -6.97
CA GLY A 334 25.79 6.58 -5.99
C GLY A 334 26.10 6.08 -4.58
N GLU A 335 26.51 7.02 -3.73
CA GLU A 335 26.74 6.78 -2.30
C GLU A 335 25.41 6.65 -1.55
N ILE A 336 25.32 5.71 -0.60
CA ILE A 336 24.20 5.63 0.35
C ILE A 336 24.52 6.51 1.55
N LYS A 337 23.77 7.60 1.72
CA LYS A 337 23.92 8.55 2.85
C LYS A 337 22.92 8.31 3.97
N LYS A 338 21.79 7.64 3.67
CA LYS A 338 20.78 7.26 4.66
C LYS A 338 20.37 5.81 4.51
N LYS A 339 20.30 5.11 5.64
CA LYS A 339 19.79 3.74 5.71
C LYS A 339 18.59 3.68 6.64
N ILE A 340 17.42 3.31 6.11
CA ILE A 340 16.14 3.42 6.80
C ILE A 340 15.29 2.15 6.63
N ALA A 341 14.37 1.88 7.56
CA ALA A 341 13.42 0.78 7.48
C ALA A 341 11.97 1.25 7.61
N LEU A 342 11.10 0.56 6.86
CA LEU A 342 9.66 0.66 6.86
C LEU A 342 9.10 -0.70 7.29
N VAL A 343 8.44 -0.75 8.45
CA VAL A 343 7.94 -1.99 9.05
C VAL A 343 6.42 -2.00 9.02
N GLY A 344 5.80 -3.09 8.57
CA GLY A 344 4.34 -3.18 8.46
C GLY A 344 3.75 -4.33 9.27
N LYS A 345 2.70 -4.06 10.07
CA LYS A 345 1.85 -5.14 10.62
C LYS A 345 1.26 -5.94 9.46
N GLY A 346 1.45 -7.25 9.49
CA GLY A 346 1.16 -8.18 8.39
C GLY A 346 0.12 -9.26 8.73
N LEU A 347 -0.84 -8.97 9.60
CA LEU A 347 -1.90 -9.91 9.96
C LEU A 347 -2.92 -10.00 8.82
N THR A 348 -2.80 -11.01 7.95
CA THR A 348 -3.70 -11.16 6.79
C THR A 348 -5.12 -11.55 7.20
N PHE A 349 -5.28 -12.09 8.41
CA PHE A 349 -6.53 -12.12 9.16
C PHE A 349 -6.24 -12.09 10.65
N ASP A 350 -7.14 -11.46 11.41
CA ASP A 350 -7.08 -11.43 12.86
C ASP A 350 -8.44 -11.77 13.48
N SER A 351 -8.53 -12.96 14.09
CA SER A 351 -9.70 -13.41 14.85
C SER A 351 -9.70 -12.95 16.31
N GLY A 352 -8.59 -12.39 16.80
CA GLY A 352 -8.29 -12.21 18.22
C GLY A 352 -7.70 -13.45 18.91
N GLY A 353 -7.56 -14.57 18.19
CA GLY A 353 -7.13 -15.83 18.77
C GLY A 353 -8.12 -16.33 19.83
N TYR A 354 -7.63 -16.92 20.92
CA TYR A 354 -8.50 -17.40 22.01
C TYR A 354 -9.26 -16.25 22.72
N ASN A 355 -8.71 -15.04 22.75
CA ASN A 355 -9.44 -13.80 23.05
C ASN A 355 -10.27 -13.33 21.84
N ILE A 356 -11.11 -14.22 21.32
CA ILE A 356 -11.86 -14.03 20.08
C ILE A 356 -12.64 -12.70 20.05
N LYS A 357 -12.48 -11.94 18.96
CA LYS A 357 -13.21 -10.70 18.69
C LYS A 357 -14.71 -10.97 18.70
N THR A 358 -15.37 -10.51 19.75
CA THR A 358 -16.77 -10.81 20.05
C THR A 358 -17.53 -9.57 20.51
N GLY A 359 -18.85 -9.60 20.33
CA GLY A 359 -19.76 -8.52 20.69
C GLY A 359 -19.94 -7.43 19.61
N PRO A 360 -20.85 -6.47 19.83
CA PRO A 360 -21.14 -5.41 18.86
C PRO A 360 -19.93 -4.51 18.62
N GLY A 361 -19.59 -4.27 17.35
CA GLY A 361 -18.50 -3.36 16.98
C GLY A 361 -17.08 -3.94 17.09
N CYS A 362 -16.93 -5.26 17.28
CA CYS A 362 -15.61 -5.91 17.23
C CYS A 362 -15.03 -6.03 15.81
N SER A 363 -15.86 -5.83 14.78
CA SER A 363 -15.46 -5.74 13.36
C SER A 363 -14.66 -6.93 12.82
N ILE A 364 -14.85 -8.13 13.36
CA ILE A 364 -14.13 -9.36 12.97
C ILE A 364 -14.24 -9.65 11.45
N GLU A 365 -15.34 -9.27 10.81
CA GLU A 365 -15.58 -9.39 9.38
C GLU A 365 -14.72 -8.45 8.51
N LEU A 366 -14.17 -7.38 9.11
CA LEU A 366 -13.26 -6.43 8.45
C LEU A 366 -11.79 -6.79 8.64
N MET A 367 -11.44 -7.75 9.51
CA MET A 367 -10.06 -8.04 9.93
C MET A 367 -9.11 -8.55 8.84
N LYS A 368 -9.59 -8.73 7.61
CA LYS A 368 -8.72 -8.78 6.41
C LYS A 368 -7.88 -7.50 6.23
N PHE A 369 -8.33 -6.38 6.81
CA PHE A 369 -7.64 -5.09 6.74
C PHE A 369 -6.45 -4.96 7.70
N ASP A 370 -6.22 -5.97 8.54
CA ASP A 370 -5.27 -5.91 9.65
C ASP A 370 -3.80 -6.10 9.21
N MET A 371 -3.62 -6.28 7.90
CA MET A 371 -2.36 -6.15 7.18
C MET A 371 -2.18 -4.76 6.54
N GLY A 372 -2.99 -3.77 6.91
CA GLY A 372 -2.96 -2.41 6.36
C GLY A 372 -1.60 -1.71 6.43
N GLY A 373 -0.84 -1.99 7.50
CA GLY A 373 0.55 -1.55 7.63
C GLY A 373 1.46 -2.16 6.56
N ALA A 374 1.41 -3.48 6.37
CA ALA A 374 2.11 -4.17 5.29
C ALA A 374 1.68 -3.68 3.89
N ALA A 375 0.39 -3.40 3.69
CA ALA A 375 -0.11 -2.83 2.45
C ALA A 375 0.51 -1.45 2.15
N ALA A 376 0.64 -0.59 3.16
CA ALA A 376 1.29 0.71 3.02
C ALA A 376 2.78 0.59 2.71
N VAL A 377 3.48 -0.33 3.38
CA VAL A 377 4.91 -0.62 3.19
C VAL A 377 5.20 -1.19 1.80
N LEU A 378 4.43 -2.18 1.32
CA LEU A 378 4.58 -2.74 -0.02
C LEU A 378 4.11 -1.77 -1.12
N GLY A 379 3.09 -0.94 -0.84
CA GLY A 379 2.69 0.16 -1.72
C GLY A 379 3.79 1.22 -1.88
N ALA A 380 4.49 1.57 -0.79
CA ALA A 380 5.65 2.45 -0.83
C ALA A 380 6.79 1.82 -1.64
N ALA A 381 7.09 0.53 -1.45
CA ALA A 381 8.08 -0.19 -2.26
C ALA A 381 7.74 -0.16 -3.76
N LYS A 382 6.45 -0.36 -4.10
CA LYS A 382 5.93 -0.32 -5.46
C LYS A 382 6.12 1.06 -6.13
N ALA A 383 5.90 2.14 -5.39
CA ALA A 383 6.13 3.50 -5.88
C ALA A 383 7.63 3.83 -6.00
N LEU A 384 8.42 3.51 -4.97
CA LEU A 384 9.86 3.79 -4.94
C LEU A 384 10.65 3.03 -6.02
N GLY A 385 10.19 1.84 -6.42
CA GLY A 385 10.73 1.10 -7.57
C GLY A 385 10.53 1.80 -8.93
N GLN A 386 9.53 2.69 -9.06
CA GLN A 386 9.38 3.57 -10.23
C GLN A 386 10.21 4.86 -10.09
N ILE A 387 10.19 5.46 -8.90
CA ILE A 387 10.76 6.80 -8.65
C ILE A 387 12.30 6.74 -8.58
N LYS A 388 12.85 5.64 -8.05
CA LYS A 388 14.28 5.34 -7.93
C LYS A 388 15.12 6.48 -7.29
N PRO A 389 14.82 6.90 -6.05
CA PRO A 389 15.58 7.95 -5.38
C PRO A 389 17.04 7.56 -5.09
N ALA A 390 17.95 8.53 -5.22
CA ALA A 390 19.37 8.38 -4.93
C ALA A 390 19.68 8.60 -3.43
N GLY A 391 20.84 8.17 -2.96
CA GLY A 391 21.31 8.52 -1.62
C GLY A 391 20.71 7.74 -0.45
N VAL A 392 19.72 6.87 -0.69
CA VAL A 392 18.96 6.16 0.36
C VAL A 392 18.87 4.65 0.10
N GLU A 393 19.11 3.84 1.13
CA GLU A 393 18.85 2.40 1.16
C GLU A 393 17.63 2.15 2.07
N VAL A 394 16.60 1.47 1.56
CA VAL A 394 15.30 1.32 2.25
C VAL A 394 14.97 -0.15 2.44
N HIS A 395 14.79 -0.57 3.69
CA HIS A 395 14.31 -1.90 4.04
C HIS A 395 12.80 -1.88 4.21
N PHE A 396 12.08 -2.81 3.60
CA PHE A 396 10.63 -2.97 3.75
C PHE A 396 10.39 -4.35 4.39
N ILE A 397 9.89 -4.36 5.61
CA ILE A 397 9.87 -5.53 6.49
C ILE A 397 8.43 -5.81 6.94
N VAL A 398 7.98 -7.05 6.79
CA VAL A 398 6.64 -7.49 7.22
C VAL A 398 6.73 -8.90 7.79
N ALA A 399 6.34 -9.08 9.05
CA ALA A 399 6.13 -10.40 9.64
C ALA A 399 4.69 -10.87 9.33
N ALA A 400 4.49 -11.60 8.23
CA ALA A 400 3.15 -11.93 7.73
C ALA A 400 2.63 -13.26 8.31
N CYS A 401 1.46 -13.23 8.94
CA CYS A 401 0.79 -14.40 9.50
C CYS A 401 -0.73 -14.17 9.61
N GLU A 402 -1.45 -15.14 10.18
CA GLU A 402 -2.87 -15.03 10.53
C GLU A 402 -3.03 -15.38 12.02
N ASN A 403 -3.78 -14.56 12.77
CA ASN A 403 -4.12 -14.86 14.16
C ASN A 403 -5.42 -15.66 14.20
N MET A 404 -5.29 -16.97 14.43
CA MET A 404 -6.36 -17.95 14.31
C MET A 404 -6.63 -18.69 15.62
N ILE A 405 -7.67 -19.52 15.65
CA ILE A 405 -7.98 -20.41 16.77
C ILE A 405 -7.78 -21.86 16.32
N SER A 406 -6.94 -22.60 17.04
CA SER A 406 -6.74 -24.03 16.81
C SER A 406 -6.11 -24.71 18.03
N GLY A 407 -5.99 -26.04 18.00
CA GLY A 407 -5.29 -26.81 19.04
C GLY A 407 -3.78 -26.54 19.14
N THR A 408 -3.17 -25.87 18.17
CA THR A 408 -1.76 -25.46 18.20
C THR A 408 -1.56 -23.98 18.56
N GLY A 409 -2.65 -23.22 18.76
CA GLY A 409 -2.59 -21.79 19.03
C GLY A 409 -2.03 -21.43 20.41
N MET A 410 -1.40 -20.26 20.47
CA MET A 410 -1.02 -19.55 21.69
C MET A 410 -2.25 -19.26 22.57
N ARG A 411 -2.10 -19.46 23.89
CA ARG A 411 -3.17 -19.26 24.88
C ARG A 411 -2.96 -17.96 25.66
N PRO A 412 -4.03 -17.37 26.21
CA PRO A 412 -3.91 -16.30 27.20
C PRO A 412 -3.17 -16.83 28.42
N GLY A 413 -2.13 -16.13 28.86
CA GLY A 413 -1.22 -16.53 29.95
C GLY A 413 0.01 -17.33 29.50
N ASP A 414 0.18 -17.65 28.21
CA ASP A 414 1.45 -18.18 27.72
C ASP A 414 2.56 -17.11 27.86
N ILE A 415 3.76 -17.54 28.27
CA ILE A 415 4.96 -16.69 28.26
C ILE A 415 5.77 -17.05 27.01
N ILE A 416 6.04 -16.04 26.18
CA ILE A 416 6.79 -16.17 24.93
C ILE A 416 8.09 -15.37 25.00
N THR A 417 9.06 -15.67 24.14
CA THR A 417 10.36 -14.98 24.10
C THR A 417 10.59 -14.37 22.73
N ALA A 418 10.84 -13.06 22.68
CA ALA A 418 11.22 -12.36 21.46
C ALA A 418 12.70 -12.61 21.11
N SER A 419 13.08 -12.31 19.86
CA SER A 419 14.44 -12.50 19.32
C SER A 419 15.53 -11.68 20.03
N ASN A 420 15.18 -10.60 20.75
CA ASN A 420 16.09 -9.87 21.64
C ASN A 420 16.23 -10.50 23.05
N GLY A 421 15.59 -11.63 23.31
CA GLY A 421 15.63 -12.36 24.57
C GLY A 421 14.62 -11.92 25.63
N LYS A 422 13.86 -10.82 25.41
CA LYS A 422 12.82 -10.37 26.36
C LYS A 422 11.64 -11.35 26.37
N THR A 423 11.12 -11.59 27.56
CA THR A 423 9.96 -12.46 27.83
C THR A 423 8.67 -11.65 27.95
N ILE A 424 7.58 -12.17 27.39
CA ILE A 424 6.29 -11.49 27.31
C ILE A 424 5.21 -12.44 27.80
N GLU A 425 4.48 -12.07 28.85
CA GLU A 425 3.25 -12.73 29.29
C GLU A 425 2.08 -12.25 28.42
N VAL A 426 1.47 -13.17 27.67
CA VAL A 426 0.40 -12.83 26.72
C VAL A 426 -0.94 -12.81 27.44
N ASN A 427 -1.24 -11.72 28.14
CA ASN A 427 -2.51 -11.57 28.86
C ASN A 427 -3.72 -11.31 27.93
N ASN A 428 -3.50 -11.02 26.65
CA ASN A 428 -4.56 -10.96 25.64
C ASN A 428 -4.03 -11.35 24.23
N THR A 429 -4.60 -12.38 23.60
CA THR A 429 -4.23 -12.82 22.24
C THR A 429 -4.82 -11.96 21.11
N ASP A 430 -5.69 -10.99 21.45
CA ASP A 430 -6.23 -9.92 20.56
C ASP A 430 -5.32 -8.67 20.52
N ALA A 431 -4.12 -8.80 21.10
CA ALA A 431 -3.04 -7.82 21.05
C ALA A 431 -1.78 -8.48 20.47
N GLU A 432 -1.96 -9.23 19.38
CA GLU A 432 -0.97 -10.01 18.64
C GLU A 432 -0.07 -9.16 17.74
N GLY A 433 -0.57 -8.08 17.15
CA GLY A 433 0.17 -7.30 16.15
C GLY A 433 1.45 -6.71 16.69
N ARG A 434 1.43 -6.29 17.96
CA ARG A 434 2.64 -5.83 18.67
C ARG A 434 3.65 -6.95 18.91
N LEU A 435 3.20 -8.20 19.05
CA LEU A 435 4.06 -9.38 19.20
C LEU A 435 4.75 -9.73 17.87
N THR A 436 4.05 -9.59 16.74
CA THR A 436 4.67 -9.76 15.41
C THR A 436 5.62 -8.61 15.08
N LEU A 437 5.27 -7.39 15.47
CA LEU A 437 6.11 -6.21 15.30
C LEU A 437 7.36 -6.26 16.19
N ALA A 438 7.31 -6.84 17.39
CA ALA A 438 8.46 -6.99 18.27
C ALA A 438 9.67 -7.64 17.56
N ASP A 439 9.45 -8.80 16.92
CA ASP A 439 10.52 -9.47 16.16
C ASP A 439 10.86 -8.76 14.85
N ALA A 440 9.89 -8.09 14.19
CA ALA A 440 10.16 -7.30 12.99
C ALA A 440 11.00 -6.04 13.27
N LEU A 441 10.81 -5.39 14.42
CA LEU A 441 11.58 -4.23 14.87
C LEU A 441 13.01 -4.64 15.26
N VAL A 442 13.17 -5.74 16.01
CA VAL A 442 14.51 -6.30 16.31
C VAL A 442 15.24 -6.66 15.01
N TYR A 443 14.57 -7.32 14.07
CA TYR A 443 15.14 -7.62 12.75
C TYR A 443 15.53 -6.35 11.97
N ALA A 444 14.71 -5.29 12.02
CA ALA A 444 15.00 -4.01 11.38
C ALA A 444 16.23 -3.31 11.99
N CYS A 445 16.34 -3.26 13.32
CA CYS A 445 17.54 -2.77 14.01
C CYS A 445 18.80 -3.56 13.59
N ASN A 446 18.69 -4.89 13.47
CA ASN A 446 19.78 -5.76 13.03
C ASN A 446 20.23 -5.52 11.58
N GLN A 447 19.49 -4.76 10.77
CA GLN A 447 19.95 -4.33 9.44
C GLN A 447 20.91 -3.12 9.48
N GLY A 448 21.13 -2.52 10.65
CA GLY A 448 21.99 -1.35 10.83
C GLY A 448 21.38 -0.06 10.28
N VAL A 449 20.06 0.10 10.37
CA VAL A 449 19.35 1.31 9.94
C VAL A 449 19.49 2.44 10.97
N GLU A 450 19.46 3.69 10.50
CA GLU A 450 19.44 4.89 11.35
C GLU A 450 18.03 5.23 11.84
N LYS A 451 17.01 4.93 11.02
CA LYS A 451 15.61 5.27 11.27
C LYS A 451 14.66 4.13 10.93
N ILE A 452 13.65 3.92 11.77
CA ILE A 452 12.55 2.98 11.55
C ILE A 452 11.23 3.77 11.61
N VAL A 453 10.36 3.57 10.63
CA VAL A 453 8.94 3.92 10.75
C VAL A 453 8.12 2.65 10.63
N ASP A 454 7.37 2.31 11.67
CA ASP A 454 6.42 1.19 11.64
C ASP A 454 4.98 1.66 11.51
N LEU A 455 4.17 0.84 10.83
CA LEU A 455 2.79 1.12 10.47
C LEU A 455 1.93 -0.08 10.85
N ALA A 456 0.86 0.16 11.62
CA ALA A 456 -0.01 -0.90 12.06
C ALA A 456 -1.44 -0.44 12.34
N THR A 457 -2.39 -1.32 12.05
CA THR A 457 -3.74 -1.31 12.59
C THR A 457 -3.70 -1.81 14.04
N LEU A 458 -3.13 -1.01 14.95
CA LEU A 458 -2.66 -1.54 16.23
C LEU A 458 -3.71 -1.48 17.35
N THR A 459 -4.49 -0.40 17.44
CA THR A 459 -5.47 -0.25 18.52
C THR A 459 -6.77 0.43 18.11
N GLY A 460 -7.89 -0.14 18.57
CA GLY A 460 -9.18 0.57 18.58
C GLY A 460 -9.15 1.83 19.47
N ALA A 461 -8.23 1.89 20.44
CA ALA A 461 -8.02 3.07 21.29
C ALA A 461 -7.58 4.31 20.49
N CYS A 462 -6.74 4.15 19.46
CA CYS A 462 -6.39 5.26 18.58
C CYS A 462 -7.59 5.75 17.76
N VAL A 463 -8.47 4.84 17.31
CA VAL A 463 -9.71 5.19 16.61
C VAL A 463 -10.68 5.97 17.53
N VAL A 464 -10.77 5.59 18.81
CA VAL A 464 -11.56 6.34 19.81
C VAL A 464 -10.98 7.74 20.05
N ALA A 465 -9.65 7.90 20.02
CA ALA A 465 -9.00 9.17 20.28
C ALA A 465 -9.02 10.15 19.08
N LEU A 466 -8.83 9.65 17.86
CA LEU A 466 -8.58 10.46 16.65
C LEU A 466 -9.61 10.24 15.52
N GLY A 467 -10.55 9.31 15.69
CA GLY A 467 -11.58 8.99 14.71
C GLY A 467 -11.07 8.17 13.51
N PRO A 468 -11.92 7.96 12.48
CA PRO A 468 -11.64 7.05 11.36
C PRO A 468 -10.80 7.69 10.24
N SER A 469 -10.17 8.85 10.46
CA SER A 469 -9.56 9.64 9.37
C SER A 469 -8.25 10.32 9.73
N ILE A 470 -7.70 10.05 10.91
CA ILE A 470 -6.41 10.56 11.39
C ILE A 470 -5.69 9.40 12.08
N ALA A 471 -4.44 9.14 11.71
CA ALA A 471 -3.61 8.14 12.39
C ALA A 471 -2.84 8.79 13.56
N GLY A 472 -2.62 8.01 14.63
CA GLY A 472 -1.79 8.44 15.76
C GLY A 472 -0.33 8.15 15.49
N ILE A 473 0.57 9.10 15.76
CA ILE A 473 2.02 8.88 15.70
C ILE A 473 2.67 8.99 17.08
N PHE A 474 3.58 8.06 17.36
CA PHE A 474 4.28 7.93 18.65
C PHE A 474 5.78 7.78 18.39
N THR A 475 6.60 8.60 19.03
CA THR A 475 8.06 8.52 18.90
C THR A 475 8.78 9.24 20.04
N PRO A 476 9.91 8.68 20.54
CA PRO A 476 10.83 9.38 21.43
C PRO A 476 11.70 10.44 20.70
N SER A 477 11.70 10.46 19.36
CA SER A 477 12.48 11.40 18.55
C SER A 477 11.62 12.54 18.00
N ASP A 478 11.82 13.74 18.52
CA ASP A 478 11.16 14.95 18.02
C ASP A 478 11.53 15.29 16.58
N ASP A 479 12.74 14.97 16.14
CA ASP A 479 13.18 15.25 14.77
C ASP A 479 12.53 14.31 13.76
N LEU A 480 12.41 13.01 14.09
CA LEU A 480 11.65 12.07 13.26
C LEU A 480 10.16 12.45 13.20
N ALA A 481 9.58 12.96 14.31
CA ALA A 481 8.22 13.49 14.30
C ALA A 481 8.07 14.67 13.32
N LYS A 482 8.99 15.64 13.34
CA LYS A 482 8.97 16.79 12.39
C LYS A 482 9.07 16.32 10.94
N GLU A 483 9.97 15.38 10.65
CA GLU A 483 10.17 14.84 9.30
C GLU A 483 8.89 14.19 8.74
N VAL A 484 8.24 13.32 9.52
CA VAL A 484 7.07 12.58 9.03
C VAL A 484 5.80 13.44 9.03
N VAL A 485 5.63 14.36 9.99
CA VAL A 485 4.56 15.37 9.92
C VAL A 485 4.72 16.20 8.64
N ALA A 486 5.92 16.73 8.37
CA ALA A 486 6.18 17.50 7.16
C ALA A 486 6.06 16.65 5.87
N ALA A 487 6.25 15.33 5.92
CA ALA A 487 5.93 14.44 4.80
C ALA A 487 4.42 14.28 4.61
N SER A 488 3.66 14.20 5.71
CA SER A 488 2.20 14.07 5.69
C SER A 488 1.48 15.33 5.21
N GLU A 489 2.05 16.51 5.48
CA GLU A 489 1.54 17.79 4.95
C GLU A 489 1.64 17.86 3.41
N VAL A 490 2.73 17.35 2.83
CA VAL A 490 2.92 17.28 1.37
C VAL A 490 2.00 16.20 0.77
N SER A 491 1.92 15.03 1.40
CA SER A 491 1.07 13.92 0.96
C SER A 491 -0.42 14.20 1.14
N GLY A 492 -0.80 15.10 2.04
CA GLY A 492 -2.17 15.38 2.45
C GLY A 492 -2.86 14.23 3.22
N GLU A 493 -2.09 13.29 3.77
CA GLU A 493 -2.58 12.28 4.71
C GLU A 493 -2.55 12.84 6.14
N LYS A 494 -3.53 12.48 6.97
CA LYS A 494 -3.69 13.09 8.30
C LYS A 494 -3.05 12.26 9.39
N LEU A 495 -2.03 12.82 10.03
CA LEU A 495 -1.37 12.29 11.20
C LEU A 495 -1.55 13.24 12.40
N TRP A 496 -1.56 12.71 13.62
CA TRP A 496 -1.49 13.53 14.83
C TRP A 496 -0.57 12.88 15.87
N ARG A 497 0.35 13.66 16.45
CA ARG A 497 1.27 13.14 17.47
C ARG A 497 0.56 12.96 18.80
N LEU A 498 0.65 11.76 19.35
CA LEU A 498 0.19 11.41 20.68
C LEU A 498 1.41 11.21 21.61
N PRO A 499 1.27 11.47 22.92
CA PRO A 499 2.37 11.36 23.86
C PRO A 499 2.77 9.91 24.11
N MET A 500 4.05 9.68 24.40
CA MET A 500 4.54 8.44 25.00
C MET A 500 4.70 8.66 26.50
N GLU A 501 3.59 8.59 27.24
CA GLU A 501 3.54 8.87 28.67
C GLU A 501 4.19 7.71 29.46
N ASP A 502 5.48 7.84 29.78
CA ASP A 502 6.29 6.78 30.40
C ASP A 502 5.71 6.28 31.75
N SER A 503 4.94 7.08 32.50
CA SER A 503 4.29 6.60 33.74
C SER A 503 3.29 5.46 33.50
N TYR A 504 2.73 5.34 32.29
CA TYR A 504 1.84 4.24 31.93
C TYR A 504 2.57 2.91 31.72
N TRP A 505 3.90 2.90 31.64
CA TRP A 505 4.69 1.67 31.59
C TRP A 505 4.54 0.79 32.84
N ASP A 506 4.15 1.37 33.99
CA ASP A 506 3.89 0.60 35.21
C ASP A 506 2.77 -0.44 35.02
N SER A 507 1.77 -0.13 34.19
CA SER A 507 0.67 -1.04 33.82
C SER A 507 1.08 -2.22 32.93
N MET A 508 2.31 -2.20 32.39
CA MET A 508 2.86 -3.21 31.49
C MET A 508 3.73 -4.25 32.21
N LYS A 509 3.92 -4.14 33.52
CA LYS A 509 4.69 -5.10 34.32
C LYS A 509 3.96 -6.45 34.41
N SER A 510 4.71 -7.54 34.24
CA SER A 510 4.27 -8.90 34.58
C SER A 510 4.79 -9.31 35.96
N GLY A 511 4.11 -10.25 36.61
CA GLY A 511 4.61 -10.89 37.83
C GLY A 511 5.53 -12.09 37.58
N VAL A 512 5.69 -12.52 36.32
CA VAL A 512 6.35 -13.78 35.92
C VAL A 512 7.24 -13.67 34.67
N ALA A 513 7.08 -12.61 33.87
CA ALA A 513 7.88 -12.29 32.69
C ALA A 513 8.40 -10.83 32.78
N ASP A 514 9.18 -10.37 31.79
CA ASP A 514 9.68 -8.99 31.76
C ASP A 514 8.55 -7.95 31.56
N MET A 515 7.48 -8.32 30.86
CA MET A 515 6.28 -7.50 30.63
C MET A 515 5.05 -8.35 30.28
N VAL A 516 3.85 -7.77 30.42
CA VAL A 516 2.65 -8.26 29.73
C VAL A 516 2.55 -7.67 28.32
N ASN A 517 1.73 -8.22 27.42
CA ASN A 517 1.49 -7.59 26.12
C ASN A 517 0.41 -6.48 26.15
N THR A 518 -0.49 -6.46 27.15
CA THR A 518 -1.62 -5.50 27.20
C THR A 518 -1.79 -4.84 28.58
N GLY A 519 -1.61 -3.51 28.65
CA GLY A 519 -1.78 -2.70 29.88
C GLY A 519 -3.22 -2.26 30.20
N GLY A 520 -4.19 -2.62 29.35
CA GLY A 520 -5.62 -2.32 29.54
C GLY A 520 -6.22 -1.35 28.53
N ARG A 521 -7.46 -0.89 28.80
CA ARG A 521 -8.26 -0.09 27.86
C ARG A 521 -7.89 1.39 27.87
N GLN A 522 -7.67 1.97 29.04
CA GLN A 522 -7.28 3.39 29.19
C GLN A 522 -5.82 3.56 28.78
N GLY A 523 -5.51 4.56 27.95
CA GLY A 523 -4.16 4.72 27.41
C GLY A 523 -3.71 3.61 26.45
N GLY A 524 -4.61 2.74 25.97
CA GLY A 524 -4.25 1.53 25.22
C GLY A 524 -3.29 1.73 24.04
N ALA A 525 -3.46 2.82 23.27
CA ALA A 525 -2.55 3.20 22.18
C ALA A 525 -1.16 3.61 22.66
N ILE A 526 -1.09 4.36 23.78
CA ILE A 526 0.17 4.79 24.41
C ILE A 526 0.92 3.57 24.96
N THR A 527 0.23 2.67 25.69
CA THR A 527 0.84 1.45 26.21
C THR A 527 1.29 0.49 25.10
N ALA A 528 0.61 0.48 23.94
CA ALA A 528 1.05 -0.27 22.77
C ALA A 528 2.35 0.30 22.17
N ALA A 529 2.46 1.63 22.07
CA ALA A 529 3.70 2.27 21.64
C ALA A 529 4.85 2.05 22.66
N LEU A 530 4.58 2.14 23.96
CA LEU A 530 5.58 1.84 25.00
C LEU A 530 6.03 0.37 24.98
N PHE A 531 5.14 -0.57 24.63
CA PHE A 531 5.51 -1.96 24.37
C PHE A 531 6.47 -2.07 23.19
N LEU A 532 6.14 -1.47 22.03
CA LEU A 532 7.00 -1.50 20.83
C LEU A 532 8.39 -0.88 21.08
N LYS A 533 8.48 0.19 21.89
CA LYS A 533 9.74 0.83 22.34
C LYS A 533 10.73 -0.19 22.94
N GLN A 534 10.26 -1.29 23.53
CA GLN A 534 11.11 -2.33 24.12
C GLN A 534 11.88 -3.19 23.10
N PHE A 535 11.52 -3.12 21.82
CA PHE A 535 12.04 -3.97 20.75
C PHE A 535 12.87 -3.19 19.71
N VAL A 536 13.27 -1.97 20.06
CA VAL A 536 14.09 -1.06 19.26
C VAL A 536 15.39 -0.76 20.01
N ASP A 537 16.54 -0.76 19.32
CA ASP A 537 17.80 -0.23 19.87
C ASP A 537 17.69 1.29 20.01
N GLU A 538 17.96 1.84 21.20
CA GLU A 538 17.84 3.27 21.52
C GLU A 538 18.69 4.19 20.61
N LYS A 539 19.68 3.66 19.90
CA LYS A 539 20.49 4.39 18.92
C LYS A 539 19.76 4.64 17.60
N VAL A 540 18.68 3.90 17.33
CA VAL A 540 17.88 3.98 16.11
C VAL A 540 16.69 4.90 16.37
N GLN A 541 16.53 5.95 15.57
CA GLN A 541 15.34 6.78 15.67
C GLN A 541 14.13 5.96 15.20
N TRP A 542 13.07 5.90 16.00
CA TRP A 542 11.91 5.08 15.69
C TRP A 542 10.60 5.83 15.89
N MET A 543 9.64 5.59 15.01
CA MET A 543 8.28 6.08 15.14
C MET A 543 7.26 5.02 14.74
N HIS A 544 6.25 4.87 15.58
CA HIS A 544 5.07 4.04 15.32
C HIS A 544 3.92 4.90 14.77
N ILE A 545 3.22 4.39 13.76
CA ILE A 545 1.97 4.95 13.21
C ILE A 545 0.83 3.95 13.46
N ASP A 546 -0.09 4.29 14.37
CA ASP A 546 -1.35 3.56 14.54
C ASP A 546 -2.39 4.08 13.53
N LEU A 547 -2.59 3.32 12.46
CA LEU A 547 -3.46 3.63 11.33
C LEU A 547 -4.77 2.83 11.32
N ALA A 548 -5.15 2.24 12.46
CA ALA A 548 -6.38 1.44 12.63
C ALA A 548 -7.66 2.10 12.08
N GLY A 549 -7.75 3.43 12.15
CA GLY A 549 -8.85 4.21 11.56
C GLY A 549 -8.73 4.37 10.05
N PRO A 550 -7.77 5.17 9.54
CA PRO A 550 -7.78 5.66 8.16
C PRO A 550 -7.44 4.63 7.08
N VAL A 551 -7.06 3.39 7.41
CA VAL A 551 -6.84 2.29 6.43
C VAL A 551 -8.09 1.92 5.63
N TRP A 552 -9.28 2.13 6.21
CA TRP A 552 -10.56 1.72 5.65
C TRP A 552 -11.54 2.89 5.62
N SER A 553 -12.40 2.90 4.61
CA SER A 553 -13.45 3.91 4.49
C SER A 553 -14.82 3.24 4.54
N ASP A 554 -15.52 3.35 5.68
CA ASP A 554 -16.88 2.81 5.83
C ASP A 554 -17.86 3.40 4.80
N LYS A 555 -17.69 4.69 4.47
CA LYS A 555 -18.48 5.39 3.44
C LYS A 555 -18.28 4.77 2.05
N LYS A 556 -17.05 4.40 1.68
CA LYS A 556 -16.75 3.77 0.39
C LYS A 556 -16.82 2.22 0.45
N LYS A 557 -16.94 1.62 1.64
CA LYS A 557 -16.76 0.19 1.94
C LYS A 557 -15.54 -0.41 1.24
N ASN A 558 -14.41 0.30 1.34
CA ASN A 558 -13.20 0.01 0.59
C ASN A 558 -11.95 0.48 1.34
N ALA A 559 -10.82 -0.15 1.04
CA ALA A 559 -9.51 0.28 1.48
C ALA A 559 -9.14 1.66 0.95
N THR A 560 -8.32 2.40 1.71
CA THR A 560 -7.85 3.74 1.31
C THR A 560 -6.47 3.71 0.67
N GLY A 561 -5.62 2.74 1.04
CA GLY A 561 -4.18 2.73 0.72
C GLY A 561 -3.37 3.74 1.54
N PHE A 562 -3.90 4.14 2.71
CA PHE A 562 -3.30 5.13 3.61
C PHE A 562 -1.87 4.77 4.03
N GLY A 563 -1.02 5.78 4.14
CA GLY A 563 0.38 5.68 4.57
C GLY A 563 1.37 5.61 3.41
N VAL A 564 0.98 5.03 2.27
CA VAL A 564 1.86 4.91 1.09
C VAL A 564 2.43 6.27 0.68
N SER A 565 1.57 7.30 0.60
CA SER A 565 1.97 8.61 0.07
C SER A 565 2.95 9.31 1.02
N THR A 566 2.67 9.27 2.32
CA THR A 566 3.54 9.85 3.36
C THR A 566 4.88 9.12 3.46
N LEU A 567 4.88 7.78 3.33
CA LEU A 567 6.11 7.00 3.34
C LEU A 567 7.02 7.35 2.17
N VAL A 568 6.46 7.50 0.96
CA VAL A 568 7.24 7.95 -0.20
C VAL A 568 7.82 9.34 0.04
N GLU A 569 7.01 10.32 0.46
CA GLU A 569 7.50 11.68 0.76
C GLU A 569 8.59 11.70 1.84
N TRP A 570 8.47 10.89 2.91
CA TRP A 570 9.48 10.79 3.96
C TRP A 570 10.80 10.18 3.47
N VAL A 571 10.73 9.12 2.65
CA VAL A 571 11.90 8.53 1.99
C VAL A 571 12.56 9.53 1.06
N LEU A 572 11.79 10.28 0.26
CA LEU A 572 12.32 11.30 -0.64
C LEU A 572 13.00 12.45 0.11
N LYS A 573 12.45 12.89 1.25
CA LYS A 573 13.09 13.90 2.13
C LYS A 573 14.38 13.41 2.79
N ASN A 574 14.56 12.10 2.94
CA ASN A 574 15.80 11.47 3.41
C ASN A 574 16.75 11.03 2.26
N SER A 575 16.33 11.18 1.01
CA SER A 575 17.13 10.91 -0.19
C SER A 575 18.02 12.10 -0.54
N THR A 576 19.04 11.89 -1.37
CA THR A 576 19.78 13.02 -1.97
C THR A 576 19.03 13.55 -3.19
N ILE A 577 18.63 14.82 -3.13
CA ILE A 577 18.16 15.62 -4.27
C ILE A 577 19.33 15.85 -5.25
#